data_AF-A0A9X0WJ02-F1
#
_entry.id   AF-A0A9X0WJ02-F1
#
_cell.length_a   1.000
_cell.length_b   1.000
_cell.length_c   1.000
_cell.angle_alpha   90.00
_cell.angle_beta   90.00
_cell.angle_gamma   90.00
#
_symmetry.space_group_name_H-M   'P 1'
#
loop_
_entity.id
_entity.type
_entity.pdbx_description
1 polymer ?
#
loop_
_entity_poly.entity_id
_entity_poly.type
_entity_poly.pdbx_seq_one_letter_code
_entity_poly.pdbx_strand_id
1 'polypeptide(L)'
;MALNWFRFAAPSAFYPLAGRAIPIFWWLTVIPLVIGLVWGFFMTPDQLGGTNAQKEYYRIIFIHVPTAWMSMWLYVVMAGWAAVGLVFKTRLSFMMANAIAPTGAVFTFLALWTGAFWGRPSWGTYWDWDPRLTAELILFFLYIGYIALHSAIDDTRRADRAAALLAIVGLVMVPVIFWSVNCPDPNQCAALHQRSDLTRMEGNILFSMLTITFAFWMYSFATTLMRLRSLILERESAAGASWVETTLGKEGAS
;
A
#
# COMPACT_ATOMS: atom_id res chain seq x y z
N MET A 1 -29.54 9.44 19.66
CA MET A 1 -29.19 8.44 18.63
C MET A 1 -27.84 7.84 19.02
N ALA A 2 -27.84 6.66 19.65
CA ALA A 2 -26.58 6.03 20.06
C ALA A 2 -25.84 5.55 18.81
N LEU A 3 -24.68 6.14 18.53
CA LEU A 3 -23.80 5.70 17.44
C LEU A 3 -23.38 4.26 17.76
N ASN A 4 -23.90 3.28 17.02
CA ASN A 4 -23.56 1.89 17.24
C ASN A 4 -22.23 1.60 16.53
N TRP A 5 -21.12 1.93 17.21
CA TRP A 5 -19.75 1.87 16.69
C TRP A 5 -19.37 0.51 16.07
N PHE A 6 -20.01 -0.58 16.50
CA PHE A 6 -19.76 -1.94 16.02
C PHE A 6 -20.66 -2.39 14.86
N ARG A 7 -21.57 -1.55 14.35
CA ARG A 7 -22.50 -1.94 13.26
C ARG A 7 -21.78 -2.47 12.02
N PHE A 8 -20.63 -1.87 11.67
CA PHE A 8 -19.83 -2.28 10.52
C PHE A 8 -18.78 -3.34 10.84
N ALA A 9 -18.72 -3.84 12.08
CA ALA A 9 -17.90 -4.99 12.44
C ALA A 9 -18.52 -6.31 11.94
N ALA A 10 -19.83 -6.31 11.64
CA ALA A 10 -20.53 -7.45 11.05
C ALA A 10 -20.31 -7.51 9.52
N PRO A 11 -19.83 -8.65 8.97
CA PRO A 11 -19.58 -8.79 7.53
C PRO A 11 -20.79 -8.50 6.65
N SER A 12 -22.00 -8.92 7.08
CA SER A 12 -23.25 -8.71 6.35
C SER A 12 -23.65 -7.23 6.23
N ALA A 13 -23.29 -6.40 7.21
CA ALA A 13 -23.55 -4.95 7.18
C ALA A 13 -22.48 -4.20 6.37
N PHE A 14 -21.24 -4.69 6.38
CA PHE A 14 -20.11 -4.07 5.68
C PHE A 14 -20.09 -4.38 4.18
N TYR A 15 -20.43 -5.61 3.79
CA TYR A 15 -20.39 -6.09 2.40
C TYR A 15 -21.09 -5.18 1.38
N PRO A 16 -22.36 -4.74 1.58
CA PRO A 16 -23.04 -3.86 0.61
C PRO A 16 -22.46 -2.44 0.59
N LEU A 17 -21.92 -1.94 1.71
CA LEU A 17 -21.27 -0.64 1.78
C LEU A 17 -19.98 -0.64 0.95
N ALA A 18 -19.15 -1.67 1.14
CA ALA A 18 -17.93 -1.87 0.35
C ALA A 18 -18.26 -1.94 -1.15
N GLY A 19 -19.32 -2.67 -1.52
CA GLY A 19 -19.78 -2.78 -2.91
C GLY A 19 -20.08 -1.45 -3.58
N ARG A 20 -20.76 -0.53 -2.87
CA ARG A 20 -21.08 0.81 -3.38
C ARG A 20 -19.88 1.75 -3.42
N ALA A 21 -18.94 1.58 -2.50
CA ALA A 21 -17.76 2.44 -2.39
C ALA A 21 -16.69 2.12 -3.46
N ILE A 22 -16.54 0.84 -3.85
CA ILE A 22 -15.55 0.39 -4.84
C ILE A 22 -15.58 1.20 -6.15
N PRO A 23 -16.71 1.39 -6.86
CA PRO A 23 -16.71 2.14 -8.12
C PRO A 23 -16.32 3.61 -7.92
N ILE A 24 -16.69 4.22 -6.78
CA ILE A 24 -16.30 5.59 -6.44
C ILE A 24 -14.79 5.67 -6.28
N PHE A 25 -14.18 4.75 -5.53
CA PHE A 25 -12.72 4.70 -5.38
C PHE A 25 -12.00 4.46 -6.69
N TRP A 26 -12.57 3.66 -7.61
CA TRP A 26 -12.00 3.51 -8.95
C TRP A 26 -12.03 4.80 -9.77
N TRP A 27 -13.13 5.57 -9.73
CA TRP A 27 -13.17 6.88 -10.37
C TRP A 27 -12.16 7.86 -9.76
N LEU A 28 -12.06 7.88 -8.43
CA LEU A 28 -11.07 8.67 -7.69
C LEU A 28 -9.63 8.14 -7.84
N THR A 29 -9.46 6.97 -8.44
CA THR A 29 -8.14 6.45 -8.84
C THR A 29 -7.81 6.92 -10.25
N VAL A 30 -8.66 6.60 -11.22
CA VAL A 30 -8.38 6.80 -12.64
C VAL A 30 -8.23 8.28 -12.97
N ILE A 31 -9.13 9.14 -12.49
CA ILE A 31 -9.12 10.56 -12.83
C ILE A 31 -7.83 11.24 -12.32
N PRO A 32 -7.48 11.16 -11.02
CA PRO A 32 -6.25 11.78 -10.53
C PRO A 32 -4.99 11.10 -11.06
N LEU A 33 -5.01 9.78 -11.30
CA LEU A 33 -3.85 9.09 -11.89
C LEU A 33 -3.53 9.64 -13.28
N VAL A 34 -4.54 9.78 -14.14
CA VAL A 34 -4.36 10.34 -15.49
C VAL A 34 -3.90 11.78 -15.41
N ILE A 35 -4.53 12.62 -14.57
CA ILE A 35 -4.12 14.02 -14.37
C ILE A 35 -2.67 14.10 -13.90
N GLY A 36 -2.31 13.34 -12.87
CA GLY A 36 -0.98 13.34 -12.28
C GLY A 36 0.09 12.86 -13.24
N LEU A 37 -0.17 11.80 -14.02
CA LEU A 37 0.74 11.30 -15.05
C LEU A 37 0.89 12.29 -16.20
N VAL A 38 -0.21 12.85 -16.71
CA VAL A 38 -0.15 13.83 -17.80
C VAL A 38 0.60 15.08 -17.37
N TRP A 39 0.31 15.60 -16.17
CA TRP A 39 1.00 16.77 -15.63
C TRP A 39 2.50 16.48 -15.41
N GLY A 40 2.80 15.36 -14.74
CA GLY A 40 4.17 14.95 -14.43
C GLY A 40 5.03 14.75 -15.66
N PHE A 41 4.55 13.98 -16.64
CA PHE A 41 5.34 13.61 -17.80
C PHE A 41 5.41 14.68 -18.87
N PHE A 42 4.35 15.49 -19.06
CA PHE A 42 4.25 16.42 -20.19
C PHE A 42 4.26 17.90 -19.82
N MET A 43 3.80 18.30 -18.62
CA MET A 43 3.69 19.73 -18.23
C MET A 43 4.80 20.20 -17.28
N THR A 44 5.41 19.28 -16.55
CA THR A 44 6.54 19.53 -15.64
C THR A 44 7.93 19.65 -16.33
N PRO A 45 8.19 19.13 -17.55
CA PRO A 45 9.50 19.25 -18.21
C PRO A 45 9.97 20.69 -18.50
N ASP A 46 9.02 21.62 -18.69
CA ASP A 46 9.30 22.97 -19.21
C ASP A 46 9.71 23.97 -18.11
N GLN A 47 9.42 23.69 -16.84
CA GLN A 47 9.66 24.63 -15.73
C GLN A 47 10.99 24.44 -14.98
N LEU A 48 11.76 23.39 -15.28
CA LEU A 48 13.05 23.08 -14.63
C LEU A 48 14.30 23.55 -15.40
N GLY A 49 14.14 24.46 -16.38
CA GLY A 49 15.19 25.34 -16.93
C GLY A 49 16.57 24.72 -17.22
N GLY A 50 16.82 24.30 -18.48
CA GLY A 50 18.19 24.15 -19.03
C GLY A 50 18.53 22.84 -19.76
N THR A 51 19.71 22.77 -20.39
CA THR A 51 20.26 21.68 -21.23
C THR A 51 20.76 20.44 -20.45
N ASN A 52 20.32 20.22 -19.21
CA ASN A 52 20.82 19.11 -18.39
C ASN A 52 20.25 17.75 -18.81
N ALA A 53 21.14 16.78 -19.08
CA ALA A 53 20.81 15.40 -19.41
C ALA A 53 20.11 14.63 -18.25
N GLN A 54 20.11 15.18 -17.03
CA GLN A 54 19.35 14.65 -15.88
C GLN A 54 17.82 14.78 -16.01
N LYS A 55 17.32 15.48 -17.04
CA LYS A 55 15.89 15.78 -17.27
C LYS A 55 14.95 14.58 -17.35
N GLU A 56 15.35 13.49 -18.01
CA GLU A 56 14.46 12.34 -18.27
C GLU A 56 14.31 11.42 -17.05
N TYR A 57 15.35 11.31 -16.22
CA TYR A 57 15.34 10.42 -15.05
C TYR A 57 14.40 10.88 -13.95
N TYR A 58 14.11 12.19 -13.85
CA TYR A 58 13.23 12.72 -12.82
C TYR A 58 11.79 12.21 -12.94
N ARG A 59 11.36 11.79 -14.14
CA ARG A 59 10.00 11.25 -14.36
C ARG A 59 9.72 9.99 -13.54
N ILE A 60 10.77 9.25 -13.15
CA ILE A 60 10.61 8.07 -12.29
C ILE A 60 10.13 8.45 -10.89
N ILE A 61 10.44 9.65 -10.40
CA ILE A 61 10.10 10.10 -9.04
C ILE A 61 8.59 10.15 -8.83
N PHE A 62 7.84 10.49 -9.88
CA PHE A 62 6.37 10.60 -9.87
C PHE A 62 5.69 9.27 -9.58
N ILE A 63 6.36 8.14 -9.85
CA ILE A 63 5.85 6.80 -9.57
C ILE A 63 6.57 6.22 -8.34
N HIS A 64 7.90 6.34 -8.30
CA HIS A 64 8.74 5.76 -7.26
C HIS A 64 8.36 6.26 -5.87
N VAL A 65 8.32 7.58 -5.66
CA VAL A 65 8.06 8.16 -4.34
C VAL A 65 6.67 7.79 -3.83
N PRO A 66 5.59 7.94 -4.64
CA PRO A 66 4.27 7.46 -4.22
C PRO A 66 4.25 5.96 -3.92
N THR A 67 4.92 5.11 -4.70
CA THR A 67 4.97 3.66 -4.41
C THR A 67 5.69 3.34 -3.10
N ALA A 68 6.80 4.01 -2.80
CA ALA A 68 7.55 3.83 -1.55
C ALA A 68 6.77 4.35 -0.33
N TRP A 69 6.01 5.44 -0.46
CA TRP A 69 5.13 5.88 0.62
C TRP A 69 4.00 4.90 0.87
N MET A 70 3.42 4.36 -0.21
CA MET A 70 2.33 3.39 -0.10
C MET A 70 2.78 2.04 0.47
N SER A 71 3.98 1.55 0.16
CA SER A 71 4.51 0.33 0.76
C SER A 71 4.56 0.43 2.29
N MET A 72 5.17 1.49 2.81
CA MET A 72 5.26 1.74 4.25
C MET A 72 3.88 1.98 4.88
N TRP A 73 3.06 2.85 4.28
CA TRP A 73 1.75 3.21 4.84
C TRP A 73 0.82 2.00 4.91
N LEU A 74 0.72 1.21 3.85
CA LEU A 74 -0.11 0.01 3.84
C LEU A 74 0.38 -1.03 4.85
N TYR A 75 1.68 -1.07 5.16
CA TYR A 75 2.21 -1.99 6.16
C TYR A 75 1.75 -1.57 7.55
N VAL A 76 1.79 -0.27 7.85
CA VAL A 76 1.23 0.30 9.09
C VAL A 76 -0.27 -0.01 9.21
N VAL A 77 -1.04 0.20 8.15
CA VAL A 77 -2.50 -0.06 8.16
C VAL A 77 -2.78 -1.56 8.34
N MET A 78 -2.04 -2.44 7.65
CA MET A 78 -2.14 -3.89 7.81
C MET A 78 -1.82 -4.33 9.24
N ALA A 79 -0.70 -3.86 9.81
CA ALA A 79 -0.29 -4.16 11.18
C ALA A 79 -1.30 -3.59 12.21
N GLY A 80 -1.87 -2.43 11.94
CA GLY A 80 -2.94 -1.83 12.75
C GLY A 80 -4.20 -2.72 12.78
N TRP A 81 -4.65 -3.22 11.62
CA TRP A 81 -5.77 -4.16 11.57
C TRP A 81 -5.46 -5.51 12.22
N ALA A 82 -4.23 -6.00 12.07
CA ALA A 82 -3.76 -7.19 12.77
C ALA A 82 -3.82 -7.01 14.30
N ALA A 83 -3.37 -5.86 14.82
CA ALA A 83 -3.43 -5.52 16.24
C ALA A 83 -4.88 -5.41 16.74
N VAL A 84 -5.74 -4.70 16.01
CA VAL A 84 -7.19 -4.61 16.31
C VAL A 84 -7.80 -6.01 16.36
N GLY A 85 -7.46 -6.89 15.40
CA GLY A 85 -7.92 -8.27 15.37
C GLY A 85 -7.49 -9.08 16.60
N LEU A 86 -6.26 -8.90 17.08
CA LEU A 86 -5.76 -9.59 18.28
C LEU A 86 -6.39 -9.05 19.57
N VAL A 87 -6.51 -7.72 19.70
CA VAL A 87 -7.05 -7.05 20.90
C VAL A 87 -8.55 -7.28 21.04
N PHE A 88 -9.32 -7.01 19.98
CA PHE A 88 -10.79 -7.06 20.00
C PHE A 88 -11.35 -8.41 19.53
N LYS A 89 -10.49 -9.34 19.10
CA LYS A 89 -10.86 -10.69 18.64
C LYS A 89 -11.85 -10.66 17.46
N THR A 90 -11.75 -9.65 16.60
CA THR A 90 -12.65 -9.40 15.47
C THR A 90 -12.17 -10.12 14.21
N ARG A 91 -13.00 -11.04 13.69
CA ARG A 91 -12.70 -11.79 12.45
C ARG A 91 -12.50 -10.87 11.23
N LEU A 92 -13.32 -9.81 11.12
CA LEU A 92 -13.25 -8.87 10.01
C LEU A 92 -11.91 -8.12 9.94
N SER A 93 -11.28 -7.85 11.08
CA SER A 93 -9.99 -7.15 11.15
C SER A 93 -8.86 -7.99 10.54
N PHE A 94 -8.86 -9.30 10.79
CA PHE A 94 -7.90 -10.20 10.13
C PHE A 94 -8.17 -10.33 8.63
N MET A 95 -9.44 -10.39 8.21
CA MET A 95 -9.79 -10.36 6.79
C MET A 95 -9.30 -9.08 6.10
N MET A 96 -9.42 -7.93 6.77
CA MET A 96 -8.91 -6.66 6.26
C MET A 96 -7.39 -6.66 6.13
N ALA A 97 -6.66 -7.15 7.14
CA ALA A 97 -5.20 -7.28 7.06
C ALA A 97 -4.77 -8.17 5.88
N ASN A 98 -5.43 -9.32 5.69
CA ASN A 98 -5.22 -10.21 4.55
C ASN A 98 -5.56 -9.56 3.21
N ALA A 99 -6.60 -8.72 3.16
CA ALA A 99 -6.98 -8.00 1.95
C ALA A 99 -5.94 -6.94 1.54
N ILE A 100 -5.29 -6.30 2.52
CA ILE A 100 -4.28 -5.25 2.30
C ILE A 100 -2.95 -5.84 1.82
N ALA A 101 -2.54 -7.00 2.37
CA ALA A 101 -1.19 -7.53 2.20
C ALA A 101 -0.72 -7.63 0.73
N PRO A 102 -1.52 -8.14 -0.23
CA PRO A 102 -1.09 -8.21 -1.63
C PRO A 102 -0.87 -6.85 -2.28
N THR A 103 -1.73 -5.87 -1.98
CA THR A 103 -1.58 -4.51 -2.52
C THR A 103 -0.33 -3.84 -1.98
N GLY A 104 -0.05 -3.99 -0.68
CA GLY A 104 1.20 -3.52 -0.07
C GLY A 104 2.44 -4.17 -0.66
N ALA A 105 2.40 -5.49 -0.89
CA ALA A 105 3.49 -6.24 -1.54
C ALA A 105 3.80 -5.71 -2.95
N VAL A 106 2.76 -5.42 -3.75
CA VAL A 106 2.91 -4.85 -5.09
C VAL A 106 3.54 -3.46 -5.04
N PHE A 107 3.10 -2.58 -4.13
CA PHE A 107 3.72 -1.26 -3.99
C PHE A 107 5.18 -1.34 -3.56
N THR A 108 5.52 -2.26 -2.65
CA THR A 108 6.90 -2.47 -2.19
C THR A 108 7.77 -3.00 -3.35
N PHE A 109 7.26 -3.93 -4.14
CA PHE A 109 7.94 -4.40 -5.34
C PHE A 109 8.15 -3.27 -6.35
N LEU A 110 7.13 -2.46 -6.62
CA LEU A 110 7.23 -1.32 -7.52
C LEU A 110 8.24 -0.28 -7.02
N ALA A 111 8.29 -0.03 -5.71
CA ALA A 111 9.25 0.87 -5.09
C ALA A 111 10.69 0.36 -5.29
N LEU A 112 10.95 -0.94 -5.03
CA LEU A 112 12.25 -1.57 -5.27
C LEU A 112 12.64 -1.55 -6.75
N TRP A 113 11.72 -1.92 -7.62
CA TRP A 113 11.93 -1.99 -9.06
C TRP A 113 12.27 -0.61 -9.63
N THR A 114 11.41 0.37 -9.38
CA THR A 114 11.63 1.76 -9.84
C THR A 114 12.84 2.40 -9.18
N GLY A 115 13.12 2.09 -7.91
CA GLY A 115 14.30 2.56 -7.19
C GLY A 115 15.60 2.03 -7.82
N ALA A 116 15.63 0.77 -8.23
CA ALA A 116 16.78 0.19 -8.91
C ALA A 116 17.07 0.89 -10.25
N PHE A 117 16.04 1.16 -11.05
CA PHE A 117 16.19 1.93 -12.30
C PHE A 117 16.66 3.37 -12.06
N TRP A 118 16.24 3.98 -10.96
CA TRP A 118 16.71 5.31 -10.58
C TRP A 118 18.16 5.31 -10.08
N GLY A 119 18.63 4.21 -9.49
CA GLY A 119 19.99 4.09 -8.98
C GLY A 119 21.08 4.10 -10.05
N ARG A 120 20.83 3.43 -11.18
CA ARG A 120 21.81 3.34 -12.28
C ARG A 120 22.31 4.70 -12.78
N PRO A 121 21.45 5.69 -13.10
CA PRO A 121 21.88 7.03 -13.50
C PRO A 121 22.32 7.90 -12.32
N SER A 122 21.88 7.62 -11.09
CA SER A 122 22.15 8.49 -9.93
C SER A 122 23.49 8.20 -9.25
N TRP A 123 23.86 6.93 -9.10
CA TRP A 123 25.10 6.51 -8.43
C TRP A 123 25.80 5.32 -9.12
N GLY A 124 25.41 4.99 -10.36
CA GLY A 124 26.17 4.07 -11.24
C GLY A 124 25.80 2.58 -11.14
N THR A 125 24.93 2.17 -10.22
CA THR A 125 24.50 0.76 -10.07
C THR A 125 22.99 0.64 -9.84
N TYR A 126 22.39 -0.47 -10.27
CA TYR A 126 20.97 -0.78 -10.03
C TYR A 126 20.69 -1.18 -8.58
N TRP A 127 21.69 -1.70 -7.88
CA TRP A 127 21.55 -2.15 -6.51
C TRP A 127 22.78 -1.78 -5.72
N ASP A 128 22.53 -1.30 -4.51
CA ASP A 128 23.51 -1.18 -3.46
C ASP A 128 22.89 -1.74 -2.18
N TRP A 129 23.72 -2.20 -1.25
CA TRP A 129 23.28 -2.73 0.04
C TRP A 129 23.15 -1.63 1.08
N ASP A 130 22.73 -0.44 0.64
CA ASP A 130 22.51 0.66 1.56
C ASP A 130 21.36 0.32 2.53
N PRO A 131 21.33 0.94 3.73
CA PRO A 131 20.33 0.61 4.75
C PRO A 131 18.87 0.78 4.30
N ARG A 132 18.60 1.66 3.33
CA ARG A 132 17.25 1.95 2.83
C ARG A 132 16.78 0.90 1.84
N LEU A 133 17.58 0.62 0.81
CA LEU A 133 17.26 -0.44 -0.17
C LEU A 133 17.13 -1.79 0.53
N THR A 134 18.02 -2.06 1.48
CA THR A 134 17.97 -3.28 2.29
C THR A 134 16.72 -3.32 3.18
N ALA A 135 16.35 -2.23 3.85
CA ALA A 135 15.16 -2.21 4.69
C ALA A 135 13.85 -2.32 3.88
N GLU A 136 13.77 -1.69 2.70
CA GLU A 136 12.63 -1.84 1.78
C GLU A 136 12.53 -3.28 1.25
N LEU A 137 13.66 -3.94 0.96
CA LEU A 137 13.69 -5.35 0.57
C LEU A 137 13.21 -6.27 1.71
N ILE A 138 13.63 -6.00 2.95
CA ILE A 138 13.15 -6.75 4.11
C ILE A 138 11.63 -6.53 4.28
N LEU A 139 11.12 -5.30 4.09
CA LEU A 139 9.69 -5.01 4.11
C LEU A 139 8.94 -5.84 3.05
N PHE A 140 9.50 -5.97 1.84
CA PHE A 140 8.93 -6.81 0.79
C PHE A 140 8.84 -8.27 1.21
N PHE A 141 9.92 -8.81 1.79
CA PHE A 141 9.90 -10.18 2.30
C PHE A 141 8.95 -10.37 3.49
N LEU A 142 8.73 -9.35 4.32
CA LEU A 142 7.73 -9.40 5.38
C LEU A 142 6.31 -9.47 4.81
N TYR A 143 6.01 -8.74 3.74
CA TYR A 143 4.73 -8.87 3.04
C TYR A 143 4.52 -10.26 2.45
N ILE A 144 5.52 -10.78 1.74
CA ILE A 144 5.46 -12.13 1.16
C ILE A 144 5.36 -13.18 2.28
N GLY A 145 6.14 -13.01 3.35
CA GLY A 145 6.13 -13.86 4.53
C GLY A 145 4.77 -13.87 5.22
N TYR A 146 4.10 -12.71 5.33
CA TYR A 146 2.73 -12.62 5.85
C TYR A 146 1.75 -13.44 5.00
N ILE A 147 1.77 -13.24 3.68
CA ILE A 147 0.87 -13.95 2.75
C ILE A 147 1.15 -15.46 2.78
N ALA A 148 2.42 -15.85 2.69
CA ALA A 148 2.84 -17.24 2.70
C ALA A 148 2.50 -17.94 4.02
N LEU A 149 2.77 -17.30 5.17
CA LEU A 149 2.46 -17.83 6.49
C LEU A 149 0.96 -18.03 6.69
N HIS A 150 0.15 -17.09 6.21
CA HIS A 150 -1.30 -17.22 6.26
C HIS A 150 -1.78 -18.41 5.40
N SER A 151 -1.27 -18.53 4.17
CA SER A 151 -1.64 -19.62 3.26
C SER A 151 -1.13 -21.01 3.68
N ALA A 152 -0.07 -21.08 4.48
CA ALA A 152 0.56 -22.35 4.89
C ALA A 152 -0.14 -23.04 6.07
N ILE A 153 -1.13 -22.38 6.70
CA ILE A 153 -1.82 -22.89 7.89
C ILE A 153 -3.29 -23.15 7.54
N ASP A 154 -3.71 -24.42 7.60
CA ASP A 154 -5.09 -24.83 7.26
C ASP A 154 -6.15 -24.23 8.21
N ASP A 155 -5.85 -24.16 9.51
CA ASP A 155 -6.76 -23.52 10.48
C ASP A 155 -6.71 -21.99 10.30
N THR A 156 -7.75 -21.44 9.67
CA THR A 156 -7.90 -20.01 9.39
C THR A 156 -7.71 -19.10 10.61
N ARG A 157 -8.15 -19.52 11.81
CA ARG A 157 -8.02 -18.71 13.04
C ARG A 157 -6.59 -18.73 13.55
N ARG A 158 -5.91 -19.87 13.42
CA ARG A 158 -4.48 -20.01 13.74
C ARG A 158 -3.63 -19.23 12.74
N ALA A 159 -3.96 -19.31 11.45
CA ALA A 159 -3.33 -18.57 10.37
C ALA A 159 -3.42 -17.06 10.61
N ASP A 160 -4.63 -16.56 10.88
CA ASP A 160 -4.89 -15.15 11.18
C ASP A 160 -4.01 -14.63 12.34
N ARG A 161 -3.90 -15.40 13.43
CA ARG A 161 -3.10 -15.01 14.60
C ARG A 161 -1.60 -15.05 14.32
N ALA A 162 -1.12 -16.09 13.64
CA ALA A 162 0.30 -16.23 13.31
C ALA A 162 0.76 -15.12 12.37
N ALA A 163 0.01 -14.87 11.30
CA ALA A 163 0.28 -13.78 10.36
C ALA A 163 0.17 -12.41 11.04
N ALA A 164 -0.81 -12.20 11.92
CA ALA A 164 -0.95 -10.95 12.67
C ALA A 164 0.27 -10.65 13.55
N LEU A 165 0.82 -11.65 14.24
CA LEU A 165 2.04 -11.48 15.04
C LEU A 165 3.23 -11.10 14.16
N LEU A 166 3.40 -11.75 13.00
CA LEU A 166 4.45 -11.41 12.04
C LEU A 166 4.31 -9.96 11.53
N ALA A 167 3.09 -9.52 11.19
CA ALA A 167 2.82 -8.16 10.76
C ALA A 167 3.22 -7.12 11.83
N ILE A 168 2.86 -7.38 13.09
CA ILE A 168 3.15 -6.46 14.21
C ILE A 168 4.66 -6.39 14.48
N VAL A 169 5.36 -7.53 14.49
CA VAL A 169 6.82 -7.55 14.67
C VAL A 169 7.51 -6.82 13.52
N GLY A 170 7.08 -7.07 12.28
CA GLY A 170 7.63 -6.42 11.10
C GLY A 170 7.37 -4.90 11.02
N LEU A 171 6.46 -4.36 11.83
CA LEU A 171 6.17 -2.92 11.88
C LEU A 171 7.42 -2.09 12.20
N VAL A 172 8.39 -2.67 12.92
CA VAL A 172 9.68 -2.04 13.23
C VAL A 172 10.48 -1.65 11.97
N MET A 173 10.21 -2.27 10.82
CA MET A 173 10.88 -1.89 9.57
C MET A 173 10.47 -0.51 9.06
N VAL A 174 9.24 -0.07 9.31
CA VAL A 174 8.76 1.25 8.85
C VAL A 174 9.58 2.41 9.43
N PRO A 175 9.80 2.52 10.76
CA PRO A 175 10.66 3.57 11.31
C PRO A 175 12.13 3.41 10.89
N VAL A 176 12.63 2.18 10.69
CA VAL A 176 13.98 1.94 10.17
C VAL A 176 14.14 2.54 8.76
N ILE A 177 13.17 2.29 7.87
CA ILE A 177 13.15 2.88 6.52
C ILE A 177 13.07 4.40 6.63
N PHE A 178 12.14 4.94 7.42
CA PHE A 178 11.99 6.38 7.58
C PHE A 178 13.27 7.07 8.07
N TRP A 179 13.95 6.47 9.05
CA TRP A 179 15.21 7.00 9.57
C TRP A 179 16.35 6.90 8.55
N SER A 180 16.42 5.80 7.78
CA SER A 180 17.41 5.62 6.72
C SER A 180 17.32 6.68 5.61
N VAL A 181 16.12 7.26 5.41
CA VAL A 181 15.89 8.33 4.44
C VAL A 181 16.21 9.71 5.02
N ASN A 182 15.87 9.96 6.28
CA ASN A 182 15.90 11.30 6.90
C ASN A 182 17.11 11.54 7.82
N CYS A 183 18.13 10.69 7.74
CA CYS A 183 19.27 10.76 8.63
C CYS A 183 20.01 12.12 8.58
N PRO A 184 20.27 12.76 9.75
CA PRO A 184 20.97 14.05 9.85
C PRO A 184 22.44 14.05 9.43
N ASP A 185 23.12 12.91 9.41
CA ASP A 185 24.48 12.77 8.88
C ASP A 185 24.52 11.62 7.86
N PRO A 186 24.52 11.93 6.54
CA PRO A 186 24.53 10.91 5.49
C PRO A 186 25.72 9.96 5.56
N ASN A 187 26.87 10.39 6.11
CA ASN A 187 28.06 9.56 6.25
C ASN A 187 27.88 8.51 7.36
N GLN A 188 27.12 8.82 8.41
CA GLN A 188 26.80 7.86 9.48
C GLN A 188 25.73 6.85 9.07
N CYS A 189 24.95 7.16 8.03
CA CYS A 189 23.82 6.36 7.58
C CYS A 189 24.02 5.75 6.19
N ALA A 190 25.21 5.87 5.59
CA ALA A 190 25.51 5.44 4.22
C ALA A 190 24.44 5.89 3.21
N ALA A 191 23.87 7.08 3.41
CA ALA A 191 22.75 7.57 2.62
C ALA A 191 23.27 8.26 1.35
N LEU A 192 23.26 7.55 0.22
CA LEU A 192 23.64 8.06 -1.11
C LEU A 192 22.65 9.08 -1.71
N HIS A 193 21.55 9.37 -1.02
CA HIS A 193 20.39 10.05 -1.61
C HIS A 193 20.07 11.40 -0.95
N GLN A 194 19.43 12.27 -1.72
CA GLN A 194 18.88 13.54 -1.26
C GLN A 194 17.78 13.32 -0.20
N ARG A 195 17.75 14.17 0.83
CA ARG A 195 16.72 14.12 1.89
C ARG A 195 15.34 14.44 1.33
N SER A 196 14.33 13.81 1.92
CA SER A 196 12.93 14.11 1.66
C SER A 196 12.55 15.46 2.29
N ASP A 197 12.68 16.56 1.54
CA ASP A 197 12.20 17.88 1.96
C ASP A 197 11.16 18.42 0.95
N LEU A 198 9.88 18.31 1.33
CA LEU A 198 8.76 18.78 0.51
C LEU A 198 8.74 20.31 0.36
N THR A 199 9.35 21.06 1.28
CA THR A 199 9.33 22.54 1.26
C THR A 199 10.27 23.13 0.22
N ARG A 200 11.24 22.35 -0.23
CA ARG A 200 12.22 22.74 -1.26
C ARG A 200 11.88 22.22 -2.65
N MET A 201 10.77 21.47 -2.78
CA MET A 201 10.36 20.87 -4.05
C MET A 201 9.62 21.90 -4.92
N GLU A 202 9.93 21.90 -6.21
CA GLU A 202 9.23 22.73 -7.19
C GLU A 202 7.73 22.39 -7.23
N GLY A 203 6.89 23.43 -7.35
CA GLY A 203 5.44 23.31 -7.22
C GLY A 203 4.78 22.31 -8.18
N ASN A 204 5.22 22.23 -9.44
CA ASN A 204 4.63 21.29 -10.40
C ASN A 204 5.02 19.84 -10.10
N ILE A 205 6.27 19.60 -9.68
CA ILE A 205 6.72 18.28 -9.26
C ILE A 205 5.89 17.82 -8.07
N LEU A 206 5.75 18.69 -7.07
CA LEU A 206 4.97 18.41 -5.87
C LEU A 206 3.51 18.14 -6.22
N PHE A 207 2.89 18.95 -7.09
CA PHE A 207 1.52 18.76 -7.53
C PHE A 207 1.30 17.39 -8.19
N SER A 208 2.13 17.02 -9.19
CA SER A 208 2.01 15.72 -9.86
C SER A 208 2.22 14.56 -8.88
N MET A 209 3.26 14.63 -8.05
CA MET A 209 3.60 13.59 -7.08
C MET A 209 2.48 13.37 -6.05
N LEU A 210 1.91 14.45 -5.49
CA LEU A 210 0.81 14.36 -4.53
C LEU A 210 -0.48 13.87 -5.18
N THR A 211 -0.74 14.27 -6.43
CA THR A 211 -1.92 13.81 -7.19
C THR A 211 -1.84 12.30 -7.46
N ILE A 212 -0.68 11.79 -7.86
CA ILE A 212 -0.46 10.34 -8.04
C ILE A 212 -0.51 9.60 -6.70
N THR A 213 0.05 10.19 -5.63
CA THR A 213 -0.07 9.62 -4.28
C THR A 213 -1.53 9.46 -3.88
N PHE A 214 -2.34 10.48 -4.08
CA PHE A 214 -3.78 10.41 -3.82
C PHE A 214 -4.45 9.32 -4.67
N ALA A 215 -4.11 9.21 -5.95
CA ALA A 215 -4.63 8.15 -6.81
C ALA A 215 -4.28 6.75 -6.28
N PHE A 216 -3.05 6.55 -5.79
CA PHE A 216 -2.62 5.27 -5.22
C PHE A 216 -3.29 4.95 -3.88
N TRP A 217 -3.64 5.96 -3.07
CA TRP A 217 -4.51 5.77 -1.90
C TRP A 217 -5.88 5.23 -2.32
N MET A 218 -6.51 5.87 -3.31
CA MET A 218 -7.82 5.46 -3.81
C MET A 218 -7.78 4.07 -4.44
N TYR A 219 -6.72 3.76 -5.19
CA TYR A 219 -6.47 2.43 -5.75
C TYR A 219 -6.37 1.37 -4.65
N SER A 220 -5.66 1.70 -3.57
CA SER A 220 -5.48 0.80 -2.44
C SER A 220 -6.79 0.52 -1.72
N PHE A 221 -7.65 1.54 -1.53
CA PHE A 221 -8.99 1.32 -0.99
C PHE A 221 -9.85 0.47 -1.93
N ALA A 222 -9.86 0.76 -3.23
CA ALA A 222 -10.65 0.00 -4.20
C ALA A 222 -10.26 -1.50 -4.20
N THR A 223 -8.97 -1.78 -4.36
CA THR A 223 -8.45 -3.17 -4.43
C THR A 223 -8.59 -3.91 -3.11
N THR A 224 -8.33 -3.25 -1.98
CA THR A 224 -8.51 -3.85 -0.64
C THR A 224 -9.98 -4.17 -0.39
N LEU A 225 -10.91 -3.26 -0.70
CA LEU A 225 -12.33 -3.51 -0.50
C LEU A 225 -12.87 -4.62 -1.42
N MET A 226 -12.40 -4.69 -2.67
CA MET A 226 -12.72 -5.79 -3.58
C MET A 226 -12.25 -7.13 -3.00
N ARG A 227 -10.98 -7.22 -2.57
CA ARG A 227 -10.42 -8.44 -1.96
C ARG A 227 -11.14 -8.80 -0.67
N LEU A 228 -11.45 -7.82 0.17
CA LEU A 228 -12.17 -8.03 1.42
C LEU A 228 -13.56 -8.60 1.17
N ARG A 229 -14.29 -8.11 0.15
CA ARG A 229 -15.58 -8.69 -0.24
C ARG A 229 -15.44 -10.16 -0.62
N SER A 230 -14.42 -10.51 -1.42
CA SER A 230 -14.15 -11.90 -1.79
C SER A 230 -13.84 -12.77 -0.56
N LEU A 231 -12.98 -12.30 0.36
CA LEU A 231 -12.65 -13.00 1.60
C LEU A 231 -13.85 -13.18 2.54
N ILE A 232 -14.73 -12.18 2.61
CA ILE A 232 -15.97 -12.26 3.38
C ILE A 232 -16.86 -13.36 2.80
N LEU A 233 -17.07 -13.38 1.48
CA LEU A 233 -17.90 -14.42 0.84
C LEU A 233 -17.34 -15.81 1.08
N GLU A 234 -16.02 -15.99 0.93
CA GLU A 234 -15.35 -17.28 1.12
C GLU A 234 -15.51 -17.78 2.56
N ARG A 235 -15.23 -16.93 3.56
CA ARG A 235 -15.30 -17.33 4.97
C ARG A 235 -16.73 -17.51 5.48
N GLU A 236 -17.67 -16.69 5.02
CA GLU A 236 -19.06 -16.76 5.45
C GLU A 236 -19.83 -17.89 4.74
N SER A 237 -19.49 -18.20 3.49
CA SER A 237 -20.02 -19.39 2.80
C SER A 237 -19.53 -20.68 3.47
N ALA A 238 -18.23 -20.77 3.80
CA ALA A 238 -17.67 -21.90 4.53
C ALA A 238 -18.30 -22.07 5.94
N ALA A 239 -18.78 -20.98 6.54
CA ALA A 239 -19.50 -21.00 7.81
C ALA A 239 -21.01 -21.29 7.68
N GLY A 240 -21.54 -21.48 6.46
CA GLY A 240 -22.95 -21.77 6.20
C GLY A 240 -23.88 -20.56 6.42
N ALA A 241 -23.41 -19.34 6.19
CA ALA A 241 -24.21 -18.15 6.43
C ALA A 241 -25.27 -17.95 5.31
N SER A 242 -26.56 -18.09 5.67
CA SER A 242 -27.70 -18.04 4.72
C SER A 242 -27.83 -16.73 3.93
N TRP A 243 -27.30 -15.62 4.45
CA TRP A 243 -27.30 -14.34 3.75
C TRP A 243 -26.39 -14.35 2.50
N VAL A 244 -25.35 -15.18 2.49
CA VAL A 244 -24.42 -15.32 1.37
C VAL A 244 -25.10 -16.04 0.21
N GLU A 245 -25.79 -17.15 0.48
CA GLU A 245 -26.57 -17.90 -0.53
C GLU A 245 -27.60 -17.00 -1.22
N THR A 246 -28.32 -16.21 -0.41
CA THR A 246 -29.30 -15.23 -0.92
C THR A 246 -28.64 -14.16 -1.80
N THR A 247 -27.41 -13.76 -1.49
CA THR A 247 -26.69 -12.71 -2.23
C THR A 247 -26.15 -13.26 -3.55
N LEU A 248 -25.51 -14.44 -3.53
CA LEU A 248 -25.00 -15.11 -4.73
C LEU A 248 -26.13 -15.49 -5.69
N GLY A 249 -27.27 -15.96 -5.17
CA GLY A 249 -28.45 -16.26 -5.98
C GLY A 249 -29.07 -15.02 -6.67
N LYS A 250 -28.88 -13.82 -6.10
CA LYS A 250 -29.32 -12.55 -6.72
C LYS A 250 -28.34 -12.04 -7.78
N GLU A 251 -27.03 -12.12 -7.51
CA GLU A 251 -25.98 -11.73 -8.48
C GLU A 251 -25.94 -12.66 -9.71
N GLY A 252 -26.30 -13.95 -9.57
CA GLY A 252 -26.41 -14.88 -10.71
C GLY A 252 -27.68 -14.73 -11.56
N ALA A 253 -28.66 -13.94 -11.10
CA ALA A 253 -29.93 -13.71 -11.79
C ALA A 253 -30.03 -12.33 -12.47
N SER A 254 -29.02 -11.47 -12.30
CA SER A 254 -28.88 -10.13 -12.90
C SER A 254 -27.84 -10.12 -14.01
#